data_AF-A0A2V6E7S9-F1
#
_entry.id   AF-A0A2V6E7S9-F1
#
_cell.length_a   1.000
_cell.length_b   1.000
_cell.length_c   1.000
_cell.angle_alpha   90.00
_cell.angle_beta   90.00
_cell.angle_gamma   90.00
#
_symmetry.space_group_name_H-M   'P 1'
#
loop_
_entity.id
_entity.type
_entity.pdbx_description
1 polymer ?
#
loop_
_entity_poly.entity_id
_entity_poly.type
_entity_poly.pdbx_seq_one_letter_code
_entity_poly.pdbx_strand_id
1 'polypeptide(L)'
;MFRVVNRVVGLETEYGALVQDAELSTEAWPARVKNYIFRQARAGALDLHYRDYEEPPGNGGFLLNGGRLYLDMGHIEYASPECVRLRDAVVYDLAGDALLLNALREMQACDHVSFIK
;
A
#
# COMPACT_ATOMS: atom_id res chain seq x y z
N MET A 1 32.40 -2.89 20.27
CA MET A 1 32.05 -1.82 19.32
C MET A 1 31.18 -2.44 18.24
N PHE A 2 29.86 -2.21 18.25
CA PHE A 2 28.99 -2.69 17.18
C PHE A 2 29.24 -1.84 15.93
N ARG A 3 29.67 -2.49 14.84
CA ARG A 3 29.83 -1.83 13.54
C ARG A 3 28.43 -1.69 12.94
N VAL A 4 27.91 -0.46 12.88
CA VAL A 4 26.74 -0.17 12.05
C VAL A 4 27.15 -0.43 10.61
N VAL A 5 26.57 -1.47 10.01
CA VAL A 5 26.79 -1.80 8.61
C VAL A 5 25.73 -1.04 7.83
N ASN A 6 26.13 -0.13 6.95
CA ASN A 6 25.20 0.51 6.00
C ASN A 6 24.70 -0.58 5.04
N ARG A 7 23.59 -1.23 5.41
CA ARG A 7 22.88 -2.16 4.54
C ARG A 7 21.62 -1.47 4.05
N VAL A 8 21.26 -1.78 2.81
CA VAL A 8 19.92 -1.48 2.32
C VAL A 8 18.93 -2.39 3.05
N VAL A 9 17.83 -1.80 3.52
CA VAL A 9 16.72 -2.47 4.17
C VAL A 9 15.40 -1.94 3.60
N GLY A 10 14.37 -2.78 3.60
CA GLY A 10 13.00 -2.43 3.26
C GLY A 10 12.05 -3.30 4.06
N LEU A 11 10.78 -2.92 4.11
CA LEU A 11 9.69 -3.65 4.76
C LEU A 11 8.56 -3.87 3.75
N GLU A 12 7.97 -5.05 3.81
CA GLU A 12 6.76 -5.43 3.09
C GLU A 12 5.66 -5.62 4.14
N THR A 13 4.56 -4.89 3.99
CA THR A 13 3.42 -4.94 4.90
C THR A 13 2.16 -5.21 4.13
N GLU A 14 1.55 -6.35 4.43
CA GLU A 14 0.25 -6.77 3.93
C GLU A 14 -0.84 -6.35 4.92
N TYR A 15 -1.95 -5.80 4.42
CA TYR A 15 -3.04 -5.30 5.26
C TYR A 15 -4.32 -6.12 5.06
N GLY A 16 -4.85 -6.64 6.18
CA GLY A 16 -6.19 -7.22 6.21
C GLY A 16 -7.25 -6.12 6.11
N ALA A 17 -8.25 -6.29 5.24
CA ALA A 17 -9.37 -5.37 5.12
C ALA A 17 -10.58 -5.87 5.91
N LEU A 18 -10.98 -5.11 6.93
CA LEU A 18 -12.24 -5.29 7.65
C LEU A 18 -13.30 -4.38 7.07
N VAL A 19 -14.46 -4.94 6.75
CA VAL A 19 -15.60 -4.23 6.15
C VAL A 19 -16.83 -4.53 6.99
N GLN A 20 -17.45 -3.49 7.52
CA GLN A 20 -18.69 -3.57 8.28
C GLN A 20 -19.86 -3.60 7.27
N ASP A 21 -20.58 -4.72 7.27
CA ASP A 21 -21.64 -5.09 6.34
C ASP A 21 -21.17 -5.50 4.93
N ALA A 22 -21.79 -6.55 4.40
CA ALA A 22 -21.47 -7.05 3.07
C ALA A 22 -22.03 -6.10 2.00
N GLU A 23 -21.19 -5.18 1.52
CA GLU A 23 -21.51 -4.41 0.32
C GLU A 23 -21.53 -5.34 -0.91
N LEU A 24 -22.64 -5.32 -1.65
CA LEU A 24 -22.72 -5.91 -2.99
C LEU A 24 -21.95 -5.03 -3.98
N SER A 25 -20.62 -5.08 -3.93
CA SER A 25 -19.72 -4.44 -4.89
C SER A 25 -19.02 -5.50 -5.73
N THR A 26 -18.86 -5.23 -7.03
CA THR A 26 -18.04 -6.06 -7.93
C THR A 26 -16.53 -5.90 -7.67
N GLU A 27 -16.14 -4.84 -6.98
CA GLU A 27 -14.75 -4.54 -6.63
C GLU A 27 -14.57 -4.52 -5.11
N ALA A 28 -13.64 -5.34 -4.61
CA ALA A 28 -13.32 -5.39 -3.19
C ALA A 28 -12.66 -4.08 -2.73
N TRP A 29 -12.85 -3.73 -1.45
CA TRP A 29 -12.31 -2.51 -0.85
C TRP A 29 -10.80 -2.30 -1.03
N PRO A 30 -9.94 -3.32 -0.93
CA PRO A 30 -8.51 -3.22 -1.28
C PRO A 30 -8.28 -2.64 -2.69
N ALA A 31 -8.97 -3.16 -3.70
CA ALA A 31 -8.85 -2.70 -5.08
C ALA A 31 -9.38 -1.27 -5.26
N ARG A 32 -10.52 -0.93 -4.63
CA ARG A 32 -11.09 0.43 -4.63
C ARG A 32 -10.12 1.46 -4.05
N VAL A 33 -9.51 1.15 -2.90
CA VAL A 33 -8.57 2.03 -2.20
C VAL A 33 -7.26 2.17 -2.99
N LYS A 34 -6.70 1.08 -3.49
CA LYS A 34 -5.55 1.13 -4.40
C LYS A 34 -5.85 1.99 -5.63
N ASN A 35 -7.01 1.80 -6.26
CA ASN A 35 -7.41 2.59 -7.42
C ASN A 35 -7.56 4.08 -7.07
N TYR A 36 -8.14 4.40 -5.91
CA TYR A 36 -8.19 5.76 -5.38
C TYR A 36 -6.81 6.40 -5.27
N ILE A 37 -5.88 5.72 -4.61
CA ILE A 37 -4.52 6.21 -4.35
C ILE A 37 -3.80 6.59 -5.66
N PHE A 38 -3.91 5.75 -6.69
CA PHE A 38 -3.20 5.99 -7.95
C PHE A 38 -3.95 6.91 -8.93
N ARG A 39 -5.27 6.77 -9.06
CA ARG A 39 -6.03 7.46 -10.13
C ARG A 39 -6.59 8.81 -9.67
N GLN A 40 -7.02 8.91 -8.43
CA GLN A 40 -7.64 10.12 -7.87
C GLN A 40 -6.62 10.94 -7.06
N ALA A 41 -6.01 10.34 -6.03
CA ALA A 41 -5.02 11.02 -5.20
C ALA A 41 -3.68 11.24 -5.93
N ARG A 42 -3.43 10.50 -7.02
CA ARG A 42 -2.22 10.60 -7.86
C ARG A 42 -0.94 10.49 -7.03
N ALA A 43 -0.93 9.62 -6.02
CA ALA A 43 0.18 9.44 -5.09
C ALA A 43 1.35 8.63 -5.69
N GLY A 44 1.27 8.25 -6.97
CA GLY A 44 2.24 7.42 -7.65
C GLY A 44 1.90 7.17 -9.12
N ALA A 45 2.65 6.28 -9.75
CA ALA A 45 2.41 5.79 -11.10
C ALA A 45 2.02 4.30 -11.06
N LEU A 46 0.95 3.93 -11.77
CA LEU A 46 0.58 2.53 -11.96
C LEU A 46 1.63 1.81 -12.79
N ASP A 47 1.95 0.58 -12.37
CA ASP A 47 2.72 -0.33 -13.19
C ASP A 47 1.80 -0.95 -14.24
N LEU A 48 2.12 -0.76 -15.52
CA LEU A 48 1.33 -1.25 -16.65
C LEU A 48 1.99 -2.46 -17.33
N HIS A 49 2.98 -3.07 -16.67
CA HIS A 49 3.62 -4.30 -17.11
C HIS A 49 3.17 -5.48 -16.25
N TYR A 50 3.21 -6.68 -16.84
CA TYR A 50 3.05 -7.91 -16.07
C TYR A 50 4.26 -8.09 -15.15
N ARG A 51 4.00 -8.35 -13.88
CA ARG A 51 5.04 -8.71 -12.90
C ARG A 51 5.02 -10.20 -12.59
N ASP A 52 3.82 -10.74 -12.43
CA ASP A 52 3.55 -12.17 -12.25
C ASP A 52 2.15 -12.52 -12.78
N TYR A 53 1.78 -13.80 -12.76
CA TYR A 53 0.45 -14.31 -13.15
C TYR A 53 -0.67 -13.67 -12.32
N GLU A 54 -0.44 -13.49 -11.01
CA GLU A 54 -1.40 -12.89 -10.07
C GLU A 54 -1.26 -11.36 -9.99
N GLU A 55 -0.31 -10.79 -10.74
CA GLU A 55 -0.02 -9.35 -10.80
C GLU A 55 -0.12 -8.79 -12.24
N PRO A 56 -1.34 -8.66 -12.79
CA PRO A 56 -1.55 -8.10 -14.13
C PRO A 56 -1.27 -6.59 -14.18
N PRO A 57 -1.13 -5.99 -15.39
CA PRO A 57 -1.02 -4.55 -15.58
C PRO A 57 -2.11 -3.77 -14.81
N GLY A 58 -1.69 -2.81 -13.99
CA GLY A 58 -2.57 -2.00 -13.15
C GLY A 58 -2.88 -2.59 -11.76
N ASN A 59 -2.33 -3.76 -11.42
CA ASN A 59 -2.46 -4.40 -10.10
C ASN A 59 -1.93 -3.53 -8.95
N GLY A 60 -0.97 -2.66 -9.26
CA GLY A 60 -0.34 -1.76 -8.32
C GLY A 60 0.55 -0.75 -9.02
N GLY A 61 1.49 -0.17 -8.29
CA GLY A 61 2.41 0.80 -8.83
C GLY A 61 3.45 1.28 -7.84
N PHE A 62 4.29 2.20 -8.29
CA PHE A 62 5.29 2.86 -7.46
C PHE A 62 4.78 4.22 -7.02
N LEU A 63 4.92 4.51 -5.73
CA LEU A 63 4.51 5.74 -5.09
C LEU A 63 5.58 6.83 -5.25
N LEU A 64 5.19 8.10 -5.16
CA LEU A 64 6.12 9.24 -5.25
C LEU A 64 7.15 9.27 -4.12
N ASN A 65 6.89 8.54 -3.03
CA ASN A 65 7.81 8.38 -1.90
C ASN A 65 8.83 7.25 -2.12
N GLY A 66 8.80 6.57 -3.27
CA GLY A 66 9.69 5.48 -3.66
C GLY A 66 9.23 4.08 -3.24
N GLY A 67 8.15 3.96 -2.44
CA GLY A 67 7.56 2.66 -2.10
C GLY A 67 6.74 2.06 -3.23
N ARG A 68 6.37 0.79 -3.10
CA ARG A 68 5.42 0.09 -4.00
C ARG A 68 4.13 -0.18 -3.25
N LEU A 69 2.99 -0.04 -3.93
CA LEU A 69 1.68 -0.44 -3.39
C LEU A 69 0.93 -1.24 -4.46
N TYR A 70 0.50 -2.45 -4.11
CA TYR A 70 -0.12 -3.40 -5.04
C TYR A 70 -1.12 -4.31 -4.33
N LEU A 71 -1.84 -5.13 -5.10
CA LEU A 71 -2.69 -6.16 -4.52
C LEU A 71 -1.94 -7.50 -4.50
N ASP A 72 -1.86 -8.12 -3.34
CA ASP A 72 -1.38 -9.49 -3.19
C ASP A 72 -2.53 -10.35 -2.68
N MET A 73 -2.97 -11.31 -3.50
CA MET A 73 -4.08 -12.23 -3.18
C MET A 73 -5.35 -11.56 -2.64
N GLY A 74 -5.60 -10.31 -3.05
CA GLY A 74 -6.76 -9.50 -2.64
C GLY A 74 -6.50 -8.57 -1.45
N HIS A 75 -5.36 -8.64 -0.78
CA HIS A 75 -4.91 -7.67 0.21
C HIS A 75 -4.20 -6.49 -0.45
N ILE A 76 -4.18 -5.34 0.20
CA ILE A 76 -3.20 -4.31 -0.17
C ILE A 76 -1.88 -4.68 0.48
N GLU A 77 -0.81 -4.66 -0.30
CA GLU A 77 0.54 -4.70 0.22
C GLU A 77 1.27 -3.37 -0.06
N TYR A 78 1.96 -2.85 0.95
CA TYR A 78 2.88 -1.72 0.84
C TYR A 78 4.31 -2.20 1.10
N ALA A 79 5.17 -2.04 0.09
CA ALA A 79 6.61 -2.20 0.23
C ALA A 79 7.27 -0.82 0.38
N SER A 80 8.02 -0.60 1.46
CA SER A 80 8.75 0.64 1.68
C SER A 80 9.84 0.85 0.61
N PRO A 81 10.25 2.10 0.30
CA PRO A 81 11.47 2.32 -0.47
C PRO A 81 12.70 1.72 0.23
N GLU A 82 13.76 1.49 -0.55
CA GLU A 82 15.06 1.09 -0.03
C GLU A 82 15.64 2.15 0.90
N CYS A 83 15.89 1.76 2.15
CA CYS A 83 16.41 2.63 3.20
C CYS A 83 17.81 2.19 3.63
N VAL A 84 18.66 3.14 4.04
CA VAL A 84 20.00 2.86 4.60
C VAL A 84 20.08 3.10 6.11
N ARG A 85 18.98 3.56 6.72
CA ARG A 85 18.82 3.73 8.17
C ARG A 85 17.54 3.05 8.61
N LEU A 86 17.59 2.34 9.74
CA LEU A 86 16.41 1.69 10.31
C LEU A 86 15.28 2.70 10.62
N ARG A 87 15.62 3.91 11.06
CA ARG A 87 14.63 4.98 11.28
C ARG A 87 13.87 5.32 10.01
N ASP A 88 14.55 5.37 8.86
CA ASP A 88 13.92 5.72 7.59
C ASP A 88 12.95 4.59 7.18
N ALA A 89 13.32 3.32 7.36
CA ALA A 89 12.44 2.19 7.12
C ALA A 89 11.15 2.26 7.96
N VAL A 90 11.26 2.55 9.26
CA VAL A 90 10.10 2.73 10.15
C VAL A 90 9.25 3.94 9.73
N VAL A 91 9.86 5.04 9.29
CA VAL A 91 9.12 6.22 8.83
C VAL A 91 8.28 5.90 7.58
N TYR A 92 8.85 5.17 6.63
CA TYR A 92 8.11 4.81 5.42
C TYR A 92 7.06 3.73 5.67
N ASP A 93 7.32 2.78 6.56
CA ASP A 93 6.34 1.82 7.03
C ASP A 93 5.09 2.49 7.58
N LEU A 94 5.25 3.47 8.49
CA LEU A 94 4.16 4.30 9.01
C LEU A 94 3.53 5.22 7.94
N ALA A 95 4.29 5.60 6.91
CA ALA A 95 3.75 6.37 5.79
C ALA A 95 2.80 5.52 4.94
N GLY A 96 3.00 4.19 4.87
CA GLY A 96 2.05 3.24 4.31
C GLY A 96 0.73 3.25 5.07
N ASP A 97 0.76 3.13 6.41
CA ASP A 97 -0.42 3.22 7.27
C ASP A 97 -1.19 4.54 7.05
N ALA A 98 -0.44 5.66 7.04
CA ALA A 98 -1.01 6.99 6.85
C ALA A 98 -1.64 7.17 5.46
N LEU A 99 -1.05 6.57 4.42
CA LEU A 99 -1.59 6.61 3.05
C LEU A 99 -2.95 5.92 2.98
N LEU A 100 -3.08 4.71 3.56
CA LEU A 100 -4.36 3.98 3.58
C LEU A 100 -5.42 4.69 4.41
N LEU A 101 -5.06 5.18 5.59
CA LEU A 101 -5.98 5.92 6.45
C LEU A 101 -6.48 7.21 5.78
N ASN A 102 -5.59 7.96 5.12
CA ASN A 102 -5.98 9.17 4.40
C ASN A 102 -6.87 8.85 3.20
N ALA A 103 -6.58 7.78 2.46
CA ALA A 103 -7.45 7.32 1.38
C ALA A 103 -8.86 7.00 1.89
N LEU A 104 -9.00 6.26 2.99
CA LEU A 104 -10.31 5.98 3.60
C LEU A 104 -11.04 7.25 4.05
N ARG A 105 -10.32 8.23 4.61
CA ARG A 105 -10.91 9.52 5.02
C ARG A 105 -11.45 10.30 3.83
N GLU A 106 -10.66 10.39 2.76
CA GLU A 106 -11.05 11.12 1.55
C GLU A 106 -12.17 10.41 0.79
N MET A 107 -12.21 9.08 0.85
CA MET A 107 -13.31 8.25 0.34
C MET A 107 -14.53 8.21 1.28
N GLN A 108 -14.49 8.87 2.44
CA GLN A 108 -15.54 8.88 3.45
C GLN A 108 -15.96 7.46 3.90
N ALA A 109 -14.99 6.57 4.08
CA ALA A 109 -15.21 5.15 4.38
C ALA A 109 -14.74 4.69 5.77
N CYS A 110 -14.23 5.61 6.60
CA CYS A 110 -13.65 5.27 7.91
C CYS A 110 -14.66 4.70 8.94
N ASP A 111 -15.96 4.88 8.72
CA ASP A 111 -17.03 4.38 9.57
C ASP A 111 -17.42 2.92 9.28
N HIS A 112 -17.01 2.36 8.13
CA HIS A 112 -17.36 1.00 7.73
C HIS A 112 -16.21 0.20 7.11
N VAL A 113 -15.03 0.77 6.90
CA VAL A 113 -13.84 0.07 6.39
C VAL A 113 -12.63 0.38 7.26
N SER A 114 -11.82 -0.64 7.53
CA SER A 114 -10.55 -0.51 8.24
C SER A 114 -9.50 -1.45 7.66
N PHE A 115 -8.25 -0.96 7.55
CA PHE A 115 -7.10 -1.80 7.24
C PHE A 115 -6.35 -2.11 8.53
N ILE A 116 -6.04 -3.40 8.73
CA ILE A 116 -5.33 -3.90 9.90
C ILE A 116 -3.97 -4.42 9.45
N LYS A 117 -2.94 -3.96 10.16
CA LYS A 117 -1.57 -4.41 10.04
C LYS A 117 -1.28 -5.51 11.05
#